data_AF-A0A4Q4KQJ7-F1
#
_entry.id   AF-A0A4Q4KQJ7-F1
#
_cell.length_a   1.000
_cell.length_b   1.000
_cell.length_c   1.000
_cell.angle_alpha   90.00
_cell.angle_beta   90.00
_cell.angle_gamma   90.00
#
_symmetry.space_group_name_H-M   'P 1'
#
loop_
_entity.id
_entity.type
_entity.pdbx_description
1 polymer ?
#
loop_
_entity_poly.entity_id
_entity_poly.type
_entity_poly.pdbx_seq_one_letter_code
_entity_poly.pdbx_strand_id
1 'polypeptide(L)'
;MRDIMLILHFIGLAMGLGTAFAHAFLGFSASKLSNDEALKLKLNTQILGRMGSIGLLLLLVSGVYLILPYWSSLLLLPLLVIKLVLFVLLIVLLALINFLEIKAKKAINPETLYRKMELVGKLALLTPIAIVVLAVGVFH
;
A
#
# COMPACT_ATOMS: atom_id res chain seq x y z
N MET A 1 15.76 16.26 -13.54
CA MET A 1 15.00 16.09 -12.28
C MET A 1 13.72 15.28 -12.45
N ARG A 2 12.90 15.56 -13.48
CA ARG A 2 11.67 14.80 -13.77
C ARG A 2 11.90 13.28 -13.90
N ASP A 3 12.91 12.86 -14.68
CA ASP A 3 13.15 11.44 -14.93
C ASP A 3 13.61 10.69 -13.66
N ILE A 4 14.44 11.34 -12.84
CA ILE A 4 14.82 10.82 -11.51
C ILE A 4 13.57 10.60 -10.65
N MET A 5 12.64 11.55 -10.64
CA MET A 5 11.41 11.43 -9.88
C MET A 5 10.48 10.35 -10.44
N LEU A 6 10.43 10.16 -11.76
CA LEU A 6 9.72 9.03 -12.37
C LEU A 6 10.32 7.68 -11.97
N ILE A 7 11.65 7.56 -11.98
CA ILE A 7 12.35 6.35 -11.53
C ILE A 7 12.02 6.07 -10.06
N LEU A 8 12.13 7.07 -9.18
CA LEU A 8 11.78 6.92 -7.77
C LEU A 8 10.30 6.57 -7.58
N HIS A 9 9.40 7.11 -8.41
CA HIS A 9 7.98 6.80 -8.38
C HIS A 9 7.73 5.32 -8.73
N PHE A 10 8.35 4.81 -9.79
CA PHE A 10 8.19 3.41 -10.19
C PHE A 10 8.86 2.44 -9.21
N ILE A 11 10.00 2.80 -8.62
CA ILE A 11 10.60 2.03 -7.51
C ILE A 11 9.65 1.99 -6.33
N GLY A 12 9.11 3.14 -5.93
CA GLY A 12 8.13 3.24 -4.86
C GLY A 12 6.89 2.37 -5.12
N LEU A 13 6.40 2.39 -6.37
CA LEU A 13 5.29 1.54 -6.81
C LEU A 13 5.62 0.06 -6.69
N ALA A 14 6.78 -0.36 -7.21
CA ALA A 14 7.23 -1.75 -7.16
C ALA A 14 7.39 -2.24 -5.71
N MET A 15 7.97 -1.41 -4.84
CA MET A 15 8.12 -1.73 -3.42
C MET A 15 6.78 -1.80 -2.69
N GLY A 16 5.92 -0.78 -2.85
CA GLY A 16 4.63 -0.70 -2.17
C GLY A 16 3.67 -1.81 -2.58
N LEU A 17 3.48 -1.97 -3.90
CA LEU A 17 2.61 -3.03 -4.45
C LEU A 17 3.23 -4.42 -4.22
N GLY A 18 4.54 -4.56 -4.42
CA GLY A 18 5.26 -5.82 -4.22
C GLY A 18 5.18 -6.33 -2.78
N THR A 19 5.31 -5.44 -1.78
CA THR A 19 5.09 -5.80 -0.37
C THR A 19 3.68 -6.32 -0.13
N ALA A 20 2.66 -5.71 -0.73
CA ALA A 20 1.27 -6.13 -0.54
C ALA A 20 1.02 -7.54 -1.13
N PHE A 21 1.53 -7.81 -2.34
CA PHE A 21 1.53 -9.15 -2.91
C PHE A 21 2.30 -10.15 -2.04
N ALA A 22 3.51 -9.80 -1.61
CA ALA A 22 4.33 -10.67 -0.75
C ALA A 22 3.58 -11.06 0.52
N HIS A 23 2.95 -10.10 1.22
CA HIS A 23 2.14 -10.40 2.41
C HIS A 23 0.92 -11.26 2.11
N ALA A 24 0.26 -11.11 0.95
CA ALA A 24 -0.84 -11.98 0.56
C ALA A 24 -0.38 -13.44 0.36
N PHE A 25 0.71 -13.66 -0.38
CA PHE A 25 1.26 -15.00 -0.61
C PHE A 25 1.83 -15.62 0.67
N LEU A 26 2.51 -14.83 1.51
CA LEU A 26 2.99 -15.28 2.81
C LEU A 26 1.87 -15.61 3.78
N GLY A 27 0.76 -14.85 3.75
CA GLY A 27 -0.44 -15.16 4.52
C GLY A 27 -1.07 -16.49 4.07
N PHE A 28 -1.13 -16.74 2.76
CA PHE A 28 -1.56 -18.03 2.22
C PHE A 28 -0.64 -19.18 2.64
N SER A 29 0.68 -18.98 2.57
CA SER A 29 1.66 -19.98 3.04
C SER A 29 1.51 -20.27 4.53
N ALA A 30 1.38 -19.21 5.34
CA ALA A 30 1.19 -19.31 6.80
C ALA A 30 -0.08 -20.09 7.19
N SER A 31 -1.14 -20.03 6.37
CA SER A 31 -2.40 -20.75 6.64
C SER A 31 -2.27 -22.28 6.61
N LYS A 32 -1.17 -22.79 6.05
CA LYS A 32 -0.88 -24.23 5.94
C LYS A 32 0.10 -24.73 7.01
N LEU A 33 0.62 -23.83 7.83
CA LEU A 33 1.63 -24.14 8.84
C LEU A 33 1.01 -24.35 10.22
N SER A 34 1.75 -24.99 11.12
CA SER A 34 1.41 -24.99 12.54
C SER A 34 1.46 -23.55 13.10
N ASN A 35 0.73 -23.28 14.20
CA ASN A 35 0.68 -21.93 14.80
C ASN A 35 2.07 -21.37 15.12
N ASP A 36 3.00 -22.22 15.55
CA ASP A 36 4.35 -21.83 15.97
C ASP A 36 5.25 -21.50 14.76
N GLU A 37 5.13 -22.26 13.68
CA GLU A 37 5.81 -21.99 12.41
C GLU A 37 5.24 -20.76 11.69
N ALA A 38 3.92 -20.59 11.72
CA ALA A 38 3.25 -19.41 11.18
C ALA A 38 3.69 -18.13 11.91
N LEU A 39 3.88 -18.21 13.24
CA LEU A 39 4.42 -17.10 14.03
C LEU A 39 5.86 -16.77 13.63
N LYS A 40 6.73 -17.77 13.52
CA LYS A 40 8.12 -17.58 13.05
C LYS A 40 8.17 -16.94 11.66
N LEU A 41 7.34 -17.40 10.73
CA LEU A 41 7.24 -16.83 9.39
C LEU A 41 6.82 -15.35 9.44
N LYS A 42 5.81 -15.00 10.25
CA LYS A 42 5.37 -13.60 10.42
C LYS A 42 6.49 -12.71 10.97
N LEU A 43 7.24 -13.17 11.96
CA LEU A 43 8.36 -12.41 12.53
C LEU A 43 9.48 -12.20 11.52
N ASN A 44 9.87 -13.24 10.79
CA ASN A 44 10.94 -13.16 9.78
C ASN A 44 10.57 -12.29 8.57
N THR A 45 9.27 -12.14 8.29
CA THR A 45 8.76 -11.38 7.15
C THR A 45 8.37 -9.94 7.47
N GLN A 46 8.56 -9.50 8.72
CA GLN A 46 8.22 -8.14 9.15
C GLN A 46 9.02 -7.06 8.39
N ILE A 47 10.20 -7.40 7.86
CA ILE A 47 11.02 -6.49 7.04
C ILE A 47 10.30 -6.04 5.75
N LEU A 48 9.40 -6.88 5.20
CA LEU A 48 8.60 -6.53 4.02
C LEU A 48 7.66 -5.35 4.31
N GLY A 49 7.12 -5.27 5.53
CA GLY A 49 6.28 -4.14 5.95
C GLY A 49 7.07 -2.82 5.95
N ARG A 50 8.34 -2.85 6.37
CA ARG A 50 9.23 -1.67 6.29
C ARG A 50 9.52 -1.29 4.83
N MET A 51 9.76 -2.27 3.97
CA MET A 51 9.94 -2.04 2.53
C MET A 51 8.71 -1.35 1.92
N GLY A 52 7.51 -1.80 2.26
CA GLY A 52 6.27 -1.19 1.78
C GLY A 52 6.13 0.27 2.21
N SER A 53 6.42 0.58 3.48
CA SER A 53 6.41 1.96 4.01
C SER A 53 7.42 2.88 3.30
N ILE A 54 8.62 2.38 3.01
CA ILE A 54 9.62 3.13 2.22
C ILE A 54 9.10 3.37 0.80
N GLY A 55 8.52 2.33 0.18
CA GLY A 55 7.93 2.44 -1.15
C GLY A 55 6.80 3.49 -1.24
N LEU A 56 5.95 3.55 -0.22
CA LEU A 56 4.88 4.55 -0.11
C LEU A 56 5.42 5.96 0.09
N LEU A 57 6.47 6.13 0.89
CA LEU A 57 7.13 7.42 1.05
C LEU A 57 7.72 7.89 -0.29
N LEU A 58 8.39 6.99 -1.02
CA LEU A 58 8.90 7.27 -2.37
C LEU A 58 7.76 7.66 -3.31
N LEU A 59 6.65 6.92 -3.33
CA LEU A 59 5.46 7.22 -4.14
C LEU A 59 4.88 8.61 -3.82
N LEU A 60 4.76 8.95 -2.54
CA LEU A 60 4.21 10.23 -2.09
C LEU A 60 5.09 11.39 -2.56
N VAL A 61 6.38 11.35 -2.23
CA VAL A 61 7.31 12.45 -2.52
C VAL A 61 7.47 12.63 -4.03
N SER A 62 7.72 11.54 -4.75
CA SER A 62 7.84 11.60 -6.21
C SER A 62 6.54 11.97 -6.91
N GLY A 63 5.40 11.43 -6.45
CA GLY A 63 4.08 11.69 -7.03
C GLY A 63 3.68 13.15 -6.89
N VAL A 64 3.85 13.73 -5.70
CA VAL A 64 3.60 15.17 -5.47
C VAL A 64 4.45 16.02 -6.40
N TYR A 65 5.75 15.73 -6.51
CA TYR A 65 6.64 16.47 -7.42
C TYR A 65 6.18 16.39 -8.88
N LEU A 66 5.81 15.20 -9.36
CA LEU A 66 5.40 14.97 -10.74
C LEU A 66 4.07 15.66 -11.10
N ILE A 67 3.25 16.02 -10.12
CA ILE A 67 1.95 16.68 -10.32
C ILE A 67 2.06 18.20 -10.34
N LEU A 68 3.10 18.79 -9.73
CA LEU A 68 3.26 20.25 -9.66
C LEU A 68 3.07 20.95 -11.03
N PRO A 69 3.61 20.45 -12.17
CA PRO A 69 3.41 21.09 -13.47
C PRO A 69 1.97 21.00 -13.99
N TYR A 70 1.18 20.03 -13.52
CA TYR A 70 -0.18 19.75 -13.97
C TYR A 70 -1.25 20.34 -13.04
N TRP A 71 -0.85 21.07 -11.99
CA TRP A 71 -1.77 21.57 -10.96
C TRP A 71 -2.90 22.43 -11.51
N SER A 72 -2.60 23.33 -12.44
CA SER A 72 -3.56 24.22 -13.10
C SER A 72 -4.55 23.49 -14.02
N SER A 73 -4.16 22.33 -14.53
CA SER A 73 -4.96 21.51 -15.46
C SER A 73 -5.53 20.26 -14.80
N LEU A 74 -5.41 20.12 -13.48
CA LEU A 74 -5.72 18.88 -12.77
C LEU A 74 -7.19 18.50 -12.95
N LEU A 75 -8.10 19.47 -12.87
CA LEU A 75 -9.54 19.27 -13.03
C LEU A 75 -9.95 18.86 -14.46
N LEU A 76 -9.09 19.13 -15.44
CA LEU A 76 -9.31 18.75 -16.85
C LEU A 76 -8.88 17.31 -17.12
N LEU A 77 -8.19 16.66 -16.18
CA LEU A 77 -7.65 15.31 -16.31
C LEU A 77 -8.36 14.37 -15.31
N PRO A 78 -9.60 13.93 -15.60
CA PRO A 78 -10.42 13.18 -14.63
C PRO A 78 -9.75 11.88 -14.15
N LEU A 79 -9.04 11.18 -15.03
CA LEU A 79 -8.28 9.97 -14.65
C LEU A 79 -7.17 10.26 -13.64
N LEU A 80 -6.50 11.42 -13.76
CA LEU A 80 -5.46 11.84 -12.82
C LEU A 80 -6.06 12.18 -11.45
N VAL A 81 -7.24 12.83 -11.43
CA VAL A 81 -7.98 13.10 -10.17
C VAL A 81 -8.37 11.80 -9.49
N ILE A 82 -8.95 10.84 -10.22
CA ILE A 82 -9.34 9.53 -9.64
C ILE A 82 -8.11 8.81 -9.10
N LYS A 83 -6.98 8.81 -9.83
CA LYS A 83 -5.71 8.23 -9.37
C LYS A 83 -5.26 8.85 -8.04
N LEU A 84 -5.39 10.17 -7.89
CA LEU A 84 -5.01 10.86 -6.66
C LEU A 84 -5.95 10.55 -5.49
N VAL A 85 -7.26 10.49 -5.74
CA VAL A 85 -8.24 10.09 -4.73
C VAL A 85 -7.96 8.67 -4.24
N LEU A 86 -7.66 7.73 -5.15
CA LEU A 86 -7.26 6.38 -4.78
C LEU A 86 -5.95 6.35 -3.99
N PHE A 87 -4.99 7.21 -4.32
CA PHE A 87 -3.74 7.31 -3.57
C PHE A 87 -3.96 7.84 -2.14
N VAL A 88 -4.80 8.86 -1.97
CA VAL A 88 -5.21 9.35 -0.64
C VAL A 88 -5.94 8.26 0.13
N LEU A 89 -6.86 7.53 -0.53
CA LEU A 89 -7.56 6.40 0.06
C LEU A 89 -6.57 5.33 0.55
N LEU A 90 -5.53 5.02 -0.24
CA LEU A 90 -4.49 4.07 0.15
C LEU A 90 -3.77 4.51 1.43
N ILE A 91 -3.37 5.79 1.52
CA ILE A 91 -2.73 6.33 2.73
C ILE A 91 -3.65 6.17 3.95
N VAL A 92 -4.94 6.49 3.81
CA VAL A 92 -5.93 6.35 4.89
C VAL A 92 -6.08 4.88 5.31
N LEU A 93 -6.22 3.95 4.36
CA LEU A 93 -6.35 2.53 4.66
C LEU A 93 -5.13 1.99 5.42
N LEU A 94 -3.93 2.40 5.02
CA LEU A 94 -2.70 1.98 5.69
C LEU A 94 -2.54 2.60 7.09
N ALA A 95 -2.92 3.87 7.25
CA ALA A 95 -2.98 4.50 8.56
C ALA A 95 -3.97 3.77 9.50
N LEU A 96 -5.13 3.36 8.97
CA LEU A 96 -6.10 2.55 9.71
C LEU A 96 -5.54 1.18 10.10
N ILE A 97 -4.82 0.49 9.20
CA ILE A 97 -4.15 -0.79 9.51
C ILE A 97 -3.15 -0.62 10.65
N ASN A 98 -2.28 0.39 10.57
CA ASN A 98 -1.29 0.69 11.62
C ASN A 98 -1.97 1.01 12.96
N PHE A 99 -3.04 1.82 12.93
CA PHE A 99 -3.82 2.14 14.13
C PHE A 99 -4.44 0.90 14.75
N LEU A 100 -5.06 0.04 13.94
CA LEU A 100 -5.67 -1.21 14.39
C LEU A 100 -4.60 -2.17 14.93
N GLU A 101 -3.41 -2.23 14.33
CA GLU A 101 -2.30 -3.05 14.80
C GLU A 101 -1.83 -2.62 16.20
N ILE A 102 -1.62 -1.32 16.41
CA ILE A 102 -1.23 -0.76 17.71
C ILE A 102 -2.30 -1.05 18.75
N LYS A 103 -3.59 -0.93 18.38
CA LYS A 103 -4.71 -1.22 19.27
C LYS A 103 -4.80 -2.71 19.60
N ALA A 104 -4.59 -3.59 18.62
CA ALA A 104 -4.63 -5.04 18.80
C ALA A 104 -3.54 -5.53 19.76
N LYS A 105 -2.32 -4.96 19.69
CA LYS A 105 -1.22 -5.28 20.61
C LYS A 105 -1.52 -4.98 22.08
N LYS A 106 -2.46 -4.06 22.36
CA LYS A 106 -2.82 -3.64 23.72
C LYS A 106 -4.17 -4.20 24.18
N ALA A 107 -4.89 -4.92 23.32
CA ALA A 107 -6.25 -5.37 23.59
C ALA A 107 -6.28 -6.73 24.31
N ILE A 108 -7.21 -6.87 25.26
CA ILE A 108 -7.48 -8.14 25.95
C ILE A 108 -8.10 -9.16 24.98
N ASN A 109 -8.89 -8.71 23.99
CA ASN A 109 -9.50 -9.57 22.98
C ASN A 109 -9.20 -9.07 21.55
N PRO A 110 -8.06 -9.49 20.97
CA PRO A 110 -7.54 -8.91 19.72
C PRO A 110 -8.20 -9.47 18.45
N GLU A 111 -8.94 -10.59 18.53
CA GLU A 111 -9.53 -11.25 17.35
C GLU A 111 -10.44 -10.34 16.52
N THR A 112 -11.28 -9.54 17.18
CA THR A 112 -12.20 -8.61 16.50
C THR A 112 -11.44 -7.52 15.73
N LEU A 113 -10.28 -7.10 16.23
CA LEU A 113 -9.43 -6.11 15.58
C LEU A 113 -8.68 -6.72 14.41
N TYR A 114 -8.18 -7.96 14.55
CA TYR A 114 -7.52 -8.68 13.46
C TYR A 114 -8.46 -8.94 12.29
N ARG A 115 -9.72 -9.30 12.54
CA ARG A 115 -10.71 -9.49 11.46
C ARG A 115 -11.00 -8.19 10.70
N LYS A 116 -11.06 -7.05 11.39
CA LYS A 116 -11.17 -5.72 10.74
C LYS A 116 -9.91 -5.39 9.93
N MET A 117 -8.73 -5.64 10.49
CA MET A 117 -7.46 -5.44 9.78
C MET A 117 -7.39 -6.27 8.49
N GLU A 118 -7.89 -7.50 8.50
CA GLU A 118 -7.91 -8.35 7.30
C GLU A 118 -8.77 -7.74 6.18
N LEU A 119 -9.96 -7.24 6.51
CA LEU A 119 -10.84 -6.58 5.54
C LEU A 119 -10.22 -5.30 4.98
N VAL A 120 -9.68 -4.44 5.87
CA VAL A 120 -8.99 -3.21 5.46
C VAL A 120 -7.74 -3.52 4.63
N GLY A 121 -7.01 -4.58 4.97
CA GLY A 121 -5.84 -5.07 4.24
C GLY A 121 -6.18 -5.53 2.82
N LYS A 122 -7.29 -6.25 2.63
CA LYS A 122 -7.76 -6.64 1.29
C LYS A 122 -8.11 -5.42 0.44
N LEU A 123 -8.78 -4.41 1.02
CA LEU A 123 -9.04 -3.16 0.31
C LEU A 123 -7.74 -2.42 -0.04
N ALA A 124 -6.80 -2.34 0.92
CA ALA A 124 -5.50 -1.70 0.72
C ALA A 124 -4.63 -2.41 -0.33
N LEU A 125 -4.83 -3.71 -0.58
CA LEU A 125 -4.20 -4.46 -1.68
C LEU A 125 -4.83 -4.09 -3.04
N LEU A 126 -6.15 -3.98 -3.10
CA LEU A 126 -6.86 -3.68 -4.35
C LEU A 126 -6.67 -2.23 -4.81
N THR A 127 -6.53 -1.28 -3.88
CA THR A 127 -6.33 0.14 -4.21
C THR A 127 -5.09 0.41 -5.07
N PRO A 128 -3.86 -0.04 -4.74
CA PRO A 128 -2.69 0.20 -5.58
C PRO A 128 -2.77 -0.53 -6.93
N ILE A 129 -3.46 -1.68 -7.03
CA ILE A 129 -3.74 -2.32 -8.33
C ILE A 129 -4.60 -1.39 -9.19
N ALA A 130 -5.69 -0.85 -8.63
CA ALA A 130 -6.54 0.11 -9.34
C ALA A 130 -5.78 1.38 -9.76
N ILE A 131 -4.86 1.88 -8.91
CA ILE A 131 -3.96 3.00 -9.26
C ILE A 131 -3.10 2.67 -10.49
N VAL A 132 -2.56 1.45 -10.58
CA VAL A 132 -1.77 1.01 -11.74
C VAL A 132 -2.64 0.92 -13.00
N VAL A 133 -3.83 0.35 -12.90
CA VAL A 133 -4.76 0.25 -14.05
C VAL A 133 -5.11 1.65 -14.58
N LEU A 134 -5.45 2.59 -13.70
CA LEU A 134 -5.71 3.98 -14.10
C LEU A 134 -4.48 4.65 -14.69
N ALA A 135 -3.28 4.37 -14.16
CA ALA A 135 -2.05 4.91 -14.71
C ALA A 135 -1.81 4.44 -16.15
N VAL A 136 -2.12 3.19 -16.47
CA VAL A 136 -2.06 2.66 -17.85
C VAL A 136 -3.15 3.29 -18.73
N GLY A 137 -4.35 3.47 -18.18
CA GLY A 137 -5.48 4.09 -18.88
C GLY A 137 -5.23 5.56 -19.26
N VAL A 138 -4.35 6.29 -18.56
CA VAL A 138 -3.96 7.67 -18.94
C VAL A 138 -3.16 7.71 -20.24
N PHE A 139 -2.52 6.60 -20.64
CA PHE A 139 -1.71 6.51 -21.86
C PHE A 139 -2.48 5.97 -23.08
N HIS A 140 -3.77 5.65 -22.93
CA HIS A 140 -4.68 5.24 -24.01
C HIS A 140 -5.68 6.36 -24.30
#